data_AF-A0A2D0LAB3-F1
#
_entry.id   AF-A0A2D0LAB3-F1
#
_cell.length_a   1.000
_cell.length_b   1.000
_cell.length_c   1.000
_cell.angle_alpha   90.00
_cell.angle_beta   90.00
_cell.angle_gamma   90.00
#
_symmetry.space_group_name_H-M   'P 1'
#
loop_
_entity.id
_entity.type
_entity.pdbx_description
1 polymer ?
#
loop_
_entity_poly.entity_id
_entity_poly.type
_entity_poly.pdbx_seq_one_letter_code
_entity_poly.pdbx_strand_id
1 'polypeptide(L)'
;MKLFSILILFFGITSDIAVAIPKDTMNFTKVDPIRKVYAATDCTVDKGYLISLSIGYNGYTNWTTYTIKDDKGTQAWYWGANQVDSSAGKSMLATAIYAASSGQKVLIQCDTNNYIKSLWVGPN
;
A
#
# COMPACT_ATOMS: atom_id res chain seq x y z
N MET A 1 -7.27 -64.26 -1.64
CA MET A 1 -6.82 -63.05 -0.91
C MET A 1 -6.62 -61.93 -1.92
N LYS A 2 -7.39 -60.84 -1.83
CA LYS A 2 -7.26 -59.67 -2.72
C LYS A 2 -6.29 -58.67 -2.07
N LEU A 3 -5.23 -58.31 -2.78
CA LEU A 3 -4.30 -57.24 -2.38
C LEU A 3 -4.89 -55.90 -2.81
N PHE A 4 -5.11 -55.00 -1.85
CA PHE A 4 -5.42 -53.59 -2.10
C PHE A 4 -4.11 -52.81 -2.15
N SER A 5 -3.75 -52.25 -3.30
CA SER A 5 -2.68 -51.25 -3.40
C SER A 5 -3.27 -49.87 -3.11
N ILE A 6 -2.82 -49.24 -2.02
CA ILE A 6 -3.14 -47.85 -1.69
C ILE A 6 -2.18 -46.96 -2.47
N LEU A 7 -2.71 -46.21 -3.43
CA LEU A 7 -1.99 -45.18 -4.18
C LEU A 7 -1.93 -43.91 -3.31
N ILE A 8 -0.76 -43.55 -2.80
CA ILE A 8 -0.55 -42.29 -2.07
C ILE A 8 -0.14 -41.22 -3.09
N LEU A 9 -1.06 -40.32 -3.40
CA LEU A 9 -0.78 -39.11 -4.17
C LEU A 9 -0.16 -38.05 -3.26
N PHE A 10 1.15 -37.84 -3.42
CA PHE A 10 1.82 -36.66 -2.88
C PHE A 10 1.43 -35.45 -3.73
N PHE A 11 0.50 -34.62 -3.24
CA PHE A 11 0.32 -33.26 -3.73
C PHE A 11 1.54 -32.44 -3.30
N GLY A 12 2.56 -32.39 -4.15
CA GLY A 12 3.65 -31.44 -4.05
C GLY A 12 3.10 -30.03 -4.23
N ILE A 13 2.96 -29.30 -3.13
CA ILE A 13 2.69 -27.88 -3.16
C ILE A 13 3.97 -27.21 -3.64
N THR A 14 4.09 -26.93 -4.94
CA THR A 14 5.10 -26.00 -5.42
C THR A 14 4.68 -24.62 -4.91
N SER A 15 5.27 -24.19 -3.81
CA SER A 15 5.18 -22.80 -3.39
C SER A 15 5.95 -21.98 -4.42
N ASP A 16 5.25 -21.52 -5.47
CA ASP A 16 5.72 -20.43 -6.30
C ASP A 16 5.75 -19.19 -5.42
N ILE A 17 6.90 -18.97 -4.78
CA ILE A 17 7.16 -17.71 -4.10
C ILE A 17 7.33 -16.70 -5.22
N ALA A 18 6.27 -15.98 -5.56
CA ALA A 18 6.35 -14.80 -6.39
C ALA A 18 7.19 -13.76 -5.64
N VAL A 19 8.51 -13.83 -5.79
CA VAL A 19 9.40 -12.75 -5.41
C VAL A 19 9.19 -11.66 -6.44
N ALA A 20 8.44 -10.63 -6.07
CA ALA A 20 8.43 -9.38 -6.82
C ALA A 20 9.86 -8.82 -6.76
N ILE A 21 10.66 -9.12 -7.79
CA ILE A 21 11.91 -8.42 -8.03
C ILE A 21 11.48 -6.99 -8.35
N PRO A 22 11.84 -5.98 -7.52
CA PRO A 22 11.49 -4.61 -7.83
C PRO A 22 12.14 -4.27 -9.16
N LYS A 23 11.33 -4.26 -10.21
CA LYS A 23 11.72 -3.85 -11.54
C LYS A 23 11.91 -2.35 -11.48
N ASP A 24 13.18 -1.98 -11.58
CA ASP A 24 13.68 -0.62 -11.74
C ASP A 24 13.53 0.28 -10.51
N THR A 25 14.68 0.77 -10.05
CA THR A 25 14.80 2.00 -9.26
C THR A 25 13.95 3.05 -9.95
N MET A 26 12.77 3.34 -9.40
CA MET A 26 11.92 4.41 -9.92
C MET A 26 12.71 5.71 -9.77
N ASN A 27 13.21 6.23 -10.88
CA ASN A 27 13.67 7.61 -10.98
C ASN A 27 12.44 8.47 -10.71
N PHE A 28 12.27 8.87 -9.44
CA PHE A 28 11.35 9.94 -9.10
C PHE A 28 11.86 11.19 -9.82
N THR A 29 11.31 11.46 -11.01
CA THR A 29 11.43 12.75 -11.67
C THR A 29 11.08 13.81 -10.64
N LYS A 30 12.10 14.55 -10.21
CA LYS A 30 12.06 15.76 -9.37
C LYS A 30 10.67 15.99 -8.77
N VAL A 31 10.38 15.30 -7.66
CA VAL A 31 9.13 15.47 -6.92
C VAL A 31 9.06 16.96 -6.60
N ASP A 32 8.08 17.66 -7.18
CA ASP A 32 7.81 19.04 -6.81
C ASP A 32 7.80 19.12 -5.28
N PRO A 33 8.48 20.11 -4.68
CA PRO A 33 8.50 20.22 -3.23
C PRO A 33 7.07 20.13 -2.75
N ILE A 34 6.79 19.10 -1.93
CA ILE A 34 5.45 18.77 -1.45
C ILE A 34 4.90 20.07 -0.85
N ARG A 35 4.08 20.79 -1.64
CA ARG A 35 3.34 21.94 -1.14
C ARG A 35 2.56 21.38 0.03
N LYS A 36 2.53 22.10 1.15
CA LYS A 36 1.69 21.76 2.30
C LYS A 36 0.22 21.75 1.83
N VAL A 37 -0.19 20.64 1.22
CA VAL A 37 -1.60 20.31 1.00
C VAL A 37 -2.07 19.95 2.39
N TYR A 38 -3.06 20.68 2.88
CA TYR A 38 -3.62 20.52 4.22
C TYR A 38 -3.76 19.02 4.52
N ALA A 39 -3.18 18.56 5.63
CA ALA A 39 -3.43 17.22 6.13
C ALA A 39 -4.94 17.02 6.17
N ALA A 40 -5.43 15.90 5.65
CA ALA A 40 -6.85 15.61 5.64
C ALA A 40 -7.35 15.71 7.09
N THR A 41 -8.23 16.67 7.35
CA THR A 41 -8.87 16.85 8.66
C THR A 41 -9.96 15.81 8.89
N ASP A 42 -10.34 15.11 7.84
CA ASP A 42 -11.37 14.10 7.75
C ASP A 42 -11.02 13.11 6.62
N CYS A 43 -11.25 11.82 6.84
CA CYS A 43 -11.13 10.82 5.79
C CYS A 43 -12.36 10.77 4.88
N THR A 44 -12.72 11.92 4.31
CA THR A 44 -13.81 12.04 3.33
C THR A 44 -13.49 11.36 2.01
N VAL A 45 -12.21 11.32 1.63
CA VAL A 45 -11.73 10.52 0.48
C VAL A 45 -11.42 9.12 0.97
N ASP A 46 -12.38 8.20 0.84
CA ASP A 46 -12.23 6.79 1.19
C ASP A 46 -11.66 5.95 0.03
N LYS A 47 -11.54 6.55 -1.16
CA LYS A 47 -10.97 5.94 -2.37
C LYS A 47 -10.29 6.97 -3.26
N GLY A 48 -9.25 6.58 -3.98
CA GLY A 48 -8.59 7.45 -4.95
C GLY A 48 -7.32 6.84 -5.51
N TYR A 49 -6.48 7.64 -6.15
CA TYR A 49 -5.18 7.22 -6.68
C TYR A 49 -4.07 7.71 -5.76
N LEU A 50 -3.13 6.83 -5.45
CA LEU A 50 -1.93 7.19 -4.71
C LEU A 50 -0.96 7.90 -5.65
N ILE A 51 -0.77 9.20 -5.42
CA ILE A 51 0.06 10.06 -6.29
C ILE A 51 1.41 10.42 -5.66
N SER A 52 1.55 10.23 -4.35
CA SER A 52 2.83 10.40 -3.65
C SER A 52 2.88 9.53 -2.40
N LEU A 53 4.07 9.04 -2.10
CA LEU A 53 4.41 8.20 -0.96
C LEU A 53 5.76 8.67 -0.41
N SER A 54 5.86 8.91 0.89
CA SER A 54 7.14 9.17 1.55
C SER A 54 7.23 8.43 2.87
N ILE A 55 8.42 7.93 3.17
CA ILE A 55 8.81 7.39 4.48
C ILE A 55 9.66 8.46 5.15
N GLY A 56 9.26 8.86 6.36
CA GLY A 56 9.94 9.93 7.06
C GLY A 56 9.37 11.30 6.73
N TYR A 57 8.94 12.04 7.75
CA TYR A 57 8.58 13.46 7.61
C TYR A 57 8.76 14.21 8.93
N ASN A 58 9.34 15.41 8.88
CA ASN A 58 9.48 16.31 10.03
C ASN A 58 10.06 15.65 11.32
N GLY A 59 11.14 14.87 11.17
CA GLY A 59 11.80 14.17 12.28
C GLY A 59 11.20 12.80 12.62
N TYR A 60 10.01 12.46 12.13
CA TYR A 60 9.40 11.14 12.31
C TYR A 60 9.87 10.19 11.20
N THR A 61 11.02 9.53 11.39
CA THR A 61 11.67 8.68 10.38
C THR A 61 10.94 7.38 10.07
N ASN A 62 10.11 6.89 11.00
CA ASN A 62 9.47 5.57 10.93
C ASN A 62 7.99 5.64 10.49
N TRP A 63 7.52 6.77 9.97
CA TRP A 63 6.13 6.99 9.57
C TRP A 63 6.00 7.02 8.05
N THR A 64 4.89 6.49 7.53
CA THR A 64 4.53 6.65 6.11
C THR A 64 3.54 7.80 5.95
N THR A 65 3.71 8.53 4.86
CA THR A 65 2.82 9.61 4.43
C THR A 65 2.36 9.32 3.00
N TYR A 66 1.08 9.57 2.75
CA TYR A 66 0.39 9.25 1.51
C TYR A 66 -0.32 10.49 0.97
N THR A 67 -0.15 10.81 -0.31
CA THR A 67 -1.00 11.78 -0.99
C THR A 67 -1.92 11.03 -1.93
N ILE A 68 -3.23 11.20 -1.73
CA ILE A 68 -4.27 10.50 -2.48
C ILE A 68 -5.12 11.54 -3.22
N LYS A 69 -5.41 11.25 -4.49
CA LYS A 69 -6.22 12.08 -5.38
C LYS A 69 -7.52 11.35 -5.75
N ASP A 70 -8.67 11.99 -5.55
CA ASP A 70 -9.96 11.43 -5.98
C ASP A 70 -10.17 11.54 -7.51
N ASP A 71 -11.26 10.97 -8.03
CA ASP A 71 -11.61 11.01 -9.46
C ASP A 71 -11.91 12.45 -9.97
N LYS A 72 -12.25 13.39 -9.08
CA LYS A 72 -12.49 14.82 -9.40
C LYS A 72 -11.21 15.64 -9.40
N GLY A 73 -10.11 15.03 -8.96
CA GLY A 73 -8.80 15.63 -8.85
C GLY A 73 -8.52 16.36 -7.53
N THR A 74 -9.42 16.23 -6.56
CA THR A 74 -9.21 16.67 -5.17
C THR A 74 -8.08 15.87 -4.56
N GLN A 75 -7.14 16.54 -3.89
CA GLN A 75 -5.98 15.90 -3.27
C GLN A 75 -6.06 16.04 -1.76
N ALA A 76 -5.72 14.96 -1.07
CA ALA A 76 -5.66 14.92 0.38
C ALA A 76 -4.41 14.19 0.85
N TRP A 77 -3.85 14.66 1.96
CA TRP A 77 -2.64 14.10 2.57
C TRP A 77 -2.99 13.32 3.83
N TYR A 78 -2.45 12.12 3.93
CA TYR A 78 -2.75 11.17 5.00
C TYR A 78 -1.48 10.61 5.63
N TRP A 79 -1.57 10.27 6.91
CA TRP A 79 -0.53 9.57 7.64
C TRP A 79 -0.93 8.11 7.87
N GLY A 80 0.03 7.21 7.86
CA GLY A 80 -0.18 5.82 8.29
C GLY A 80 -0.22 5.71 9.81
N ALA A 81 -1.20 4.96 10.34
CA ALA A 81 -1.31 4.68 11.77
C ALA A 81 -0.23 3.70 12.27
N ASN A 82 0.36 2.94 11.36
CA ASN A 82 1.38 1.93 11.65
C ASN A 82 2.78 2.41 11.25
N GLN A 83 3.75 2.13 12.11
CA GLN A 83 5.16 2.37 11.82
C GLN A 83 5.67 1.43 10.71
N VAL A 84 6.59 1.91 9.85
CA VAL A 84 7.04 1.15 8.66
C VAL A 84 7.81 -0.13 8.97
N ASP A 85 8.35 -0.27 10.18
CA ASP A 85 9.05 -1.46 10.65
C ASP A 85 8.12 -2.57 11.17
N SER A 86 6.89 -2.22 11.56
CA SER A 86 5.85 -3.17 11.97
C SER A 86 5.36 -4.01 10.78
N SER A 87 4.86 -5.23 11.04
CA SER A 87 4.29 -6.09 9.99
C SER A 87 3.14 -5.42 9.24
N ALA A 88 2.28 -4.70 9.96
CA ALA A 88 1.18 -3.95 9.38
C ALA A 88 1.68 -2.80 8.50
N GLY A 89 2.64 -2.01 8.98
CA GLY A 89 3.24 -0.92 8.21
C GLY A 89 3.98 -1.40 6.96
N LYS A 90 4.72 -2.50 7.04
CA LYS A 90 5.36 -3.14 5.86
C LYS A 90 4.33 -3.55 4.82
N SER A 91 3.24 -4.19 5.24
CA SER A 91 2.16 -4.60 4.34
C SER A 91 1.48 -3.40 3.68
N MET A 92 1.20 -2.35 4.45
CA MET A 92 0.61 -1.12 3.93
C MET A 92 1.54 -0.42 2.94
N LEU A 93 2.84 -0.35 3.26
CA LEU A 93 3.84 0.24 2.38
C LEU A 93 3.95 -0.52 1.06
N ALA A 94 4.03 -1.86 1.11
CA ALA A 94 4.06 -2.69 -0.09
C ALA A 94 2.81 -2.48 -0.96
N THR A 95 1.63 -2.41 -0.34
CA THR A 95 0.37 -2.16 -1.04
C THR A 95 0.33 -0.77 -1.67
N ALA A 96 0.82 0.25 -0.97
CA ALA A 96 0.92 1.61 -1.47
C ALA A 96 1.88 1.73 -2.67
N ILE A 97 3.04 1.07 -2.61
CA ILE A 97 3.99 1.00 -3.73
C ILE A 97 3.36 0.29 -4.93
N TYR A 98 2.66 -0.82 -4.69
CA TYR A 98 1.94 -1.51 -5.75
C TYR A 98 0.84 -0.65 -6.39
N ALA A 99 0.05 0.07 -5.59
CA ALA A 99 -0.97 0.98 -6.11
C ALA A 99 -0.37 2.13 -6.94
N ALA A 100 0.70 2.75 -6.44
CA ALA A 100 1.41 3.83 -7.15
C ALA A 100 1.97 3.37 -8.50
N SER A 101 2.52 2.16 -8.54
CA SER A 101 3.15 1.60 -9.75
C SER A 101 2.16 1.04 -10.76
N SER A 102 1.05 0.46 -10.29
CA SER A 102 0.01 -0.10 -11.15
C SER A 102 -0.97 0.95 -11.68
N GLY A 103 -1.06 2.12 -11.04
CA GLY A 103 -2.08 3.12 -11.35
C GLY A 103 -3.50 2.68 -10.96
N GLN A 104 -3.62 1.66 -10.11
CA GLN A 104 -4.91 1.21 -9.58
C GLN A 104 -5.40 2.13 -8.44
N LYS A 105 -6.71 2.23 -8.29
CA LYS A 105 -7.32 2.93 -7.17
C LYS A 105 -6.99 2.22 -5.85
N VAL A 106 -6.70 3.01 -4.83
CA VAL A 106 -6.68 2.57 -3.44
C VAL A 106 -8.04 2.79 -2.79
N LEU A 107 -8.41 1.85 -1.93
CA LEU A 107 -9.45 2.00 -0.92
C LEU A 107 -8.73 2.21 0.41
N ILE A 108 -9.14 3.21 1.18
CA ILE A 108 -8.52 3.51 2.47
C ILE A 108 -9.55 3.43 3.60
N GLN A 109 -9.08 2.97 4.74
CA GLN A 109 -9.83 3.07 5.99
C GLN A 109 -8.98 3.81 7.01
N CYS A 110 -9.60 4.78 7.68
CA CYS A 110 -8.95 5.55 8.72
C CYS A 110 -9.35 5.13 10.12
N ASP A 111 -8.52 5.50 11.09
CA ASP A 111 -8.83 5.48 12.51
C ASP A 111 -9.55 6.77 12.95
N THR A 112 -9.79 6.91 14.26
CA THR A 112 -10.46 8.08 14.84
C THR A 112 -9.64 9.37 14.79
N ASN A 113 -8.34 9.28 14.47
CA ASN A 113 -7.43 10.42 14.33
C ASN A 113 -7.19 10.78 12.85
N ASN A 114 -7.96 10.18 11.92
CA ASN A 114 -7.80 10.32 10.47
C ASN A 114 -6.47 9.79 9.92
N TYR A 115 -5.83 8.86 10.64
CA TYR A 115 -4.70 8.10 10.10
C TYR A 115 -5.21 6.91 9.32
N ILE A 116 -4.60 6.63 8.16
CA ILE A 116 -4.86 5.41 7.40
C ILE A 116 -4.40 4.24 8.27
N LYS A 117 -5.35 3.42 8.71
CA LYS A 117 -5.08 2.17 9.43
C LYS A 117 -5.04 0.97 8.50
N SER A 118 -5.63 1.10 7.31
CA SER A 118 -5.67 0.02 6.31
C SER A 118 -5.80 0.61 4.91
N LEU A 119 -5.14 -0.04 3.94
CA LEU A 119 -5.11 0.34 2.53
C LEU A 119 -5.18 -0.93 1.70
N TRP A 120 -6.05 -0.93 0.69
CA TRP A 120 -6.20 -2.01 -0.27
C TRP A 120 -6.19 -1.45 -1.68
N VAL A 121 -5.87 -2.30 -2.65
CA VAL A 121 -6.02 -1.96 -4.06
C VAL A 121 -7.36 -2.47 -4.56
N GLY A 122 -8.16 -1.55 -5.09
CA GLY A 122 -9.47 -1.84 -5.67
C GLY A 122 -9.39 -1.91 -7.20
N PRO A 123 -10.37 -2.58 -7.85
CA PRO A 123 -10.51 -2.49 -9.29
C PRO A 123 -10.80 -1.04 -9.71
N ASN A 124 -10.30 -0.66 -10.89
CA ASN A 124 -10.51 0.67 -11.47
C ASN A 124 -11.95 0.89 -11.94
#